data_AF-A0A556SBT1-F1
#
_entry.id   AF-A0A556SBT1-F1
#
_cell.length_a   1.000
_cell.length_b   1.000
_cell.length_c   1.000
_cell.angle_alpha   90.00
_cell.angle_beta   90.00
_cell.angle_gamma   90.00
#
_symmetry.space_group_name_H-M   'P 1'
#
loop_
_entity.id
_entity.type
_entity.pdbx_description
1 polymer ?
#
loop_
_entity_poly.entity_id
_entity_poly.type
_entity_poly.pdbx_seq_one_letter_code
_entity_poly.pdbx_strand_id
1 'polypeptide(L)'
;MPIVFSIFSFQAFAETKTIHVLVALCDNKYQKIVPVPQAIGNGQDPKNNLYWGAAYGFKTYFAKQKEWQVININKPTSGKILEEIIYKHRNKDVYLIAQAYNGKYIDNTVNDFLDYSAGKKVQQIRLNDKTVMAGGNADLVIYIGHDYLMESSWRDYLPDSWRWNTLSKTEQEKQKLRYAAVFACKSQKYFTPPLSRLGITPLILTLHRMAPEAYSVHAMINSWLNGESKDEIRFKVASAYSQYQKLSKPALHIFTTEYSQ
;
A
#
# COMPACT_ATOMS: atom_id res chain seq x y z
N MET A 1 -45.34 -24.97 31.35
CA MET A 1 -45.12 -23.97 30.29
C MET A 1 -43.76 -24.25 29.66
N PRO A 2 -43.67 -24.57 28.36
CA PRO A 2 -42.37 -24.76 27.73
C PRO A 2 -41.74 -23.39 27.48
N ILE A 3 -40.52 -23.20 28.00
CA ILE A 3 -39.72 -22.00 27.76
C ILE A 3 -39.10 -22.15 26.37
N VAL A 4 -39.58 -21.36 25.42
CA VAL A 4 -39.02 -21.28 24.06
C VAL A 4 -37.83 -20.32 24.11
N PHE A 5 -36.61 -20.85 24.02
CA PHE A 5 -35.41 -20.05 23.79
C PHE A 5 -35.34 -19.65 22.32
N SER A 6 -35.65 -18.39 22.01
CA SER A 6 -35.37 -17.80 20.69
C SER A 6 -33.90 -17.40 20.64
N ILE A 7 -33.10 -18.13 19.86
CA ILE A 7 -31.72 -17.78 19.55
C ILE A 7 -31.76 -16.70 18.47
N PHE A 8 -31.56 -15.44 18.85
CA PHE A 8 -31.32 -14.36 17.90
C PHE A 8 -29.89 -14.48 17.36
N SER A 9 -29.76 -15.00 16.14
CA SER A 9 -28.50 -14.93 15.40
C SER A 9 -28.29 -13.51 14.88
N PHE A 10 -27.47 -12.72 15.58
CA PHE A 10 -26.94 -11.47 15.04
C PHE A 10 -25.97 -11.79 13.91
N GLN A 11 -26.32 -11.44 12.67
CA GLN A 11 -25.33 -11.38 11.59
C GLN A 11 -24.36 -10.23 11.89
N ALA A 12 -23.19 -10.56 12.42
CA ALA A 12 -22.08 -9.63 12.48
C ALA A 12 -21.59 -9.38 11.05
N PHE A 13 -22.03 -8.29 10.42
CA PHE A 13 -21.43 -7.84 9.17
C PHE A 13 -20.00 -7.39 9.47
N ALA A 14 -19.01 -8.05 8.86
CA ALA A 14 -17.64 -7.59 8.91
C ALA A 14 -17.56 -6.19 8.30
N GLU A 15 -16.88 -5.25 8.98
CA GLU A 15 -16.67 -3.90 8.48
C GLU A 15 -15.96 -3.94 7.11
N THR A 16 -16.41 -3.11 6.16
CA THR A 16 -15.80 -3.01 4.83
C THR A 16 -14.30 -2.69 4.98
N LYS A 17 -13.42 -3.57 4.50
CA LYS A 17 -11.97 -3.31 4.50
C LYS A 17 -11.57 -2.46 3.31
N THR A 18 -10.64 -1.54 3.53
CA THR A 18 -10.12 -0.65 2.49
C THR A 18 -8.61 -0.68 2.44
N ILE A 19 -8.07 -0.90 1.24
CA ILE A 19 -6.64 -0.85 0.93
C ILE A 19 -6.39 0.40 0.08
N HIS A 20 -5.41 1.22 0.44
CA HIS A 20 -5.01 2.38 -0.36
C HIS A 20 -3.56 2.21 -0.85
N VAL A 21 -3.37 2.16 -2.16
CA VAL A 21 -2.08 1.96 -2.82
C VAL A 21 -1.64 3.24 -3.51
N LEU A 22 -0.49 3.76 -3.11
CA LEU A 22 0.16 4.91 -3.73
C LEU A 22 1.37 4.43 -4.51
N VAL A 23 1.36 4.64 -5.83
CA VAL A 23 2.45 4.25 -6.72
C VAL A 23 3.17 5.49 -7.21
N ALA A 24 4.35 5.77 -6.66
CA ALA A 24 5.24 6.82 -7.17
C ALA A 24 5.85 6.35 -8.50
N LEU A 25 5.32 6.83 -9.63
CA LEU A 25 5.75 6.35 -10.94
C LEU A 25 7.24 6.57 -11.18
N CYS A 26 7.93 5.57 -11.75
CA CYS A 26 9.36 5.61 -12.02
C CYS A 26 9.73 6.78 -12.93
N ASP A 27 10.70 7.60 -12.53
CA ASP A 27 11.06 8.80 -13.30
C ASP A 27 12.58 9.04 -13.33
N ASN A 28 13.18 8.81 -14.50
CA ASN A 28 14.62 9.02 -14.72
C ASN A 28 15.05 10.49 -14.55
N LYS A 29 14.13 11.44 -14.76
CA LYS A 29 14.44 12.88 -14.76
C LYS A 29 14.36 13.48 -13.37
N TYR A 30 13.38 13.05 -12.56
CA TYR A 30 13.06 13.72 -11.29
C TYR A 30 13.48 12.96 -10.02
N GLN A 31 13.78 11.65 -10.10
CA GLN A 31 13.93 10.81 -8.88
C GLN A 31 15.37 10.44 -8.51
N LYS A 32 16.39 10.95 -9.23
CA LYS A 32 17.82 10.62 -8.98
C LYS A 32 18.12 9.11 -8.93
N ILE A 33 17.26 8.30 -9.54
CA ILE A 33 17.43 6.85 -9.66
C ILE A 33 18.53 6.53 -10.65
N VAL A 34 19.06 5.30 -10.56
CA VAL A 34 19.80 4.72 -11.69
C VAL A 34 18.83 4.64 -12.87
N PRO A 35 19.13 5.27 -14.02
CA PRO A 35 18.17 5.34 -15.11
C PRO A 35 17.76 3.95 -15.60
N VAL A 36 16.45 3.76 -15.78
CA VAL A 36 15.87 2.61 -16.48
C VAL A 36 15.64 2.96 -17.95
N PRO A 37 15.31 2.00 -18.85
CA PRO A 37 14.98 2.33 -20.22
C PRO A 37 13.92 3.43 -20.33
N GLN A 38 14.11 4.40 -21.22
CA GLN A 38 13.27 5.60 -21.32
C GLN A 38 11.77 5.28 -21.46
N ALA A 39 11.44 4.20 -22.17
CA ALA A 39 10.05 3.76 -22.38
C ALA A 39 9.30 3.44 -21.08
N ILE A 40 10.02 3.06 -20.01
CA ILE A 40 9.43 2.68 -18.72
C ILE A 40 9.83 3.60 -17.56
N GLY A 41 10.74 4.56 -17.82
CA GLY A 41 11.27 5.53 -16.85
C GLY A 41 10.72 6.95 -17.00
N ASN A 42 9.58 7.12 -17.67
CA ASN A 42 8.86 8.39 -17.76
C ASN A 42 7.73 8.43 -16.71
N GLY A 43 7.89 9.25 -15.66
CA GLY A 43 6.93 9.35 -14.56
C GLY A 43 5.65 10.09 -14.92
N GLN A 44 5.53 10.62 -16.13
CA GLN A 44 4.32 11.26 -16.66
C GLN A 44 3.56 10.35 -17.63
N ASP A 45 4.07 9.16 -17.93
CA ASP A 45 3.44 8.18 -18.81
C ASP A 45 2.97 6.94 -18.02
N PRO A 46 1.78 6.98 -17.39
CA PRO A 46 1.29 5.85 -16.61
C PRO A 46 1.12 4.58 -17.45
N LYS A 47 0.85 4.70 -18.76
CA LYS A 47 0.59 3.54 -19.62
C LYS A 47 1.80 2.63 -19.74
N ASN A 48 3.00 3.20 -19.82
CA ASN A 48 4.23 2.44 -20.02
C ASN A 48 5.13 2.43 -18.78
N ASN A 49 4.78 3.12 -17.70
CA ASN A 49 5.64 3.24 -16.53
C ASN A 49 5.94 1.88 -15.86
N LEU A 50 7.20 1.69 -15.45
CA LEU A 50 7.72 0.47 -14.80
C LEU A 50 6.84 0.00 -13.63
N TYR A 51 6.38 0.91 -12.77
CA TYR A 51 5.66 0.54 -11.55
C TYR A 51 4.13 0.47 -11.73
N TRP A 52 3.61 0.80 -12.92
CA TRP A 52 2.16 0.87 -13.16
C TRP A 52 1.71 0.09 -14.39
N GLY A 53 2.06 0.57 -15.59
CA GLY A 53 1.51 0.07 -16.85
C GLY A 53 2.41 -0.91 -17.61
N ALA A 54 3.73 -0.92 -17.38
CA ALA A 54 4.61 -1.93 -17.97
C ALA A 54 4.38 -3.30 -17.34
N ALA A 55 4.50 -4.39 -18.11
CA ALA A 55 4.64 -5.78 -17.67
C ALA A 55 4.04 -6.14 -16.28
N TYR A 56 4.85 -6.04 -15.21
CA TYR A 56 4.50 -6.39 -13.83
C TYR A 56 4.18 -5.18 -12.93
N GLY A 57 4.03 -4.00 -13.52
CA GLY A 57 3.51 -2.81 -12.88
C GLY A 57 2.09 -3.02 -12.35
N PHE A 58 1.71 -2.23 -11.35
CA PHE A 58 0.52 -2.45 -10.53
C PHE A 58 -0.75 -2.67 -11.34
N LYS A 59 -1.11 -1.73 -12.22
CA LYS A 59 -2.32 -1.82 -13.06
C LYS A 59 -2.29 -3.07 -13.95
N THR A 60 -1.19 -3.28 -14.67
CA THR A 60 -1.10 -4.37 -15.66
C THR A 60 -1.11 -5.74 -15.00
N TYR A 61 -0.50 -5.87 -13.84
CA TYR A 61 -0.53 -7.10 -13.06
C TYR A 61 -1.90 -7.34 -12.41
N PHE A 62 -2.48 -6.33 -11.73
CA PHE A 62 -3.77 -6.45 -11.04
C PHE A 62 -4.94 -6.70 -12.00
N ALA A 63 -4.91 -6.16 -13.22
CA ALA A 63 -5.92 -6.42 -14.24
C ALA A 63 -6.04 -7.91 -14.64
N LYS A 64 -5.01 -8.73 -14.35
CA LYS A 64 -5.00 -10.17 -14.63
C LYS A 64 -5.49 -11.02 -13.45
N GLN A 65 -5.66 -10.41 -12.27
CA GLN A 65 -6.03 -11.13 -11.04
C GLN A 65 -7.54 -11.30 -10.97
N LYS A 66 -8.00 -12.55 -11.00
CA LYS A 66 -9.42 -12.88 -11.21
C LYS A 66 -10.28 -12.50 -10.03
N GLU A 67 -9.72 -12.42 -8.82
CA GLU A 67 -10.41 -12.07 -7.59
C GLU A 67 -10.72 -10.57 -7.48
N TRP A 68 -10.14 -9.72 -8.33
CA TRP A 68 -10.36 -8.28 -8.37
C TRP A 68 -11.21 -7.88 -9.58
N GLN A 69 -12.22 -7.05 -9.34
CA GLN A 69 -13.04 -6.43 -10.37
C GLN A 69 -12.79 -4.92 -10.37
N VAL A 70 -12.53 -4.34 -11.53
CA VAL A 70 -12.48 -2.88 -11.69
C VAL A 70 -13.89 -2.33 -11.59
N ILE A 71 -14.11 -1.38 -10.67
CA ILE A 71 -15.37 -0.67 -10.47
C ILE A 71 -15.34 0.70 -11.12
N ASN A 72 -14.19 1.39 -11.05
CA ASN A 72 -14.03 2.70 -11.67
C ASN A 72 -12.57 2.96 -12.05
N ILE A 73 -12.36 3.76 -13.10
CA ILE A 73 -11.06 4.29 -13.51
C ILE A 73 -11.22 5.80 -13.68
N ASN A 74 -10.56 6.57 -12.83
CA ASN A 74 -10.51 8.02 -12.90
C ASN A 74 -9.18 8.47 -13.51
N LYS A 75 -9.22 9.49 -14.37
CA LYS A 75 -8.03 10.14 -14.95
C LYS A 75 -8.09 11.64 -14.68
N PRO A 76 -7.61 12.10 -13.52
CA PRO A 76 -7.60 13.53 -13.20
C PRO A 76 -6.87 14.32 -14.29
N THR A 77 -7.42 15.47 -14.68
CA THR A 77 -6.84 16.34 -15.71
C THR A 77 -5.70 17.22 -15.19
N SER A 78 -5.53 17.30 -13.87
CA SER A 78 -4.53 18.12 -13.20
C SER A 78 -4.17 17.55 -11.84
N GLY A 79 -2.98 17.91 -11.34
CA GLY A 79 -2.49 17.53 -10.02
C GLY A 79 -1.46 16.41 -10.07
N LYS A 80 -1.23 15.80 -8.91
CA LYS A 80 -0.16 14.80 -8.69
C LYS A 80 -0.56 13.36 -9.04
N ILE A 81 -1.85 13.07 -9.20
CA ILE A 81 -2.36 11.73 -9.57
C ILE A 81 -2.75 11.75 -11.05
N LEU A 82 -2.21 10.81 -11.83
CA LEU A 82 -2.48 10.69 -13.27
C LEU A 82 -3.57 9.67 -13.59
N GLU A 83 -3.71 8.66 -12.75
CA GLU A 83 -4.74 7.63 -12.88
C GLU A 83 -5.07 7.07 -11.50
N GLU A 84 -6.35 6.84 -11.24
CA GLU A 84 -6.83 6.14 -10.06
C GLU A 84 -7.72 4.98 -10.52
N ILE A 85 -7.54 3.81 -9.93
CA ILE A 85 -8.36 2.63 -10.20
C ILE A 85 -8.92 2.13 -8.89
N ILE A 86 -10.24 1.96 -8.87
CA ILE A 86 -10.96 1.39 -7.74
C ILE A 86 -11.31 -0.05 -8.09
N TYR A 87 -10.76 -0.98 -7.31
CA TYR A 87 -11.06 -2.40 -7.40
C TYR A 87 -11.96 -2.84 -6.26
N LYS A 88 -12.82 -3.81 -6.54
CA LYS A 88 -13.63 -4.54 -5.57
C LYS A 88 -13.24 -6.01 -5.60
N HIS A 89 -12.95 -6.57 -4.43
CA HIS A 89 -12.76 -8.01 -4.32
C HIS A 89 -14.08 -8.74 -4.56
N ARG A 90 -14.08 -9.79 -5.40
CA ARG A 90 -15.31 -10.49 -5.82
C ARG A 90 -16.02 -11.22 -4.68
N ASN A 91 -15.25 -11.78 -3.75
CA ASN A 91 -15.77 -12.69 -2.72
C ASN A 91 -15.64 -12.15 -1.28
N LYS A 92 -15.20 -10.90 -1.10
CA LYS A 92 -14.95 -10.30 0.22
C LYS A 92 -15.43 -8.84 0.21
N ASP A 93 -15.84 -8.30 1.36
CA ASP A 93 -16.16 -6.88 1.46
C ASP A 93 -14.92 -5.99 1.54
N VAL A 94 -14.13 -5.97 0.46
CA VAL A 94 -12.85 -5.27 0.36
C VAL A 94 -12.82 -4.37 -0.87
N TYR A 95 -12.37 -3.13 -0.68
CA TYR A 95 -12.07 -2.18 -1.74
C TYR A 95 -10.58 -1.85 -1.77
N LEU A 96 -10.01 -1.73 -2.97
CA LEU A 96 -8.64 -1.31 -3.19
C LEU A 96 -8.65 -0.07 -4.06
N ILE A 97 -8.12 1.03 -3.55
CA ILE A 97 -7.95 2.29 -4.27
C ILE A 97 -6.47 2.38 -4.65
N ALA A 98 -6.14 2.34 -5.93
CA ALA A 98 -4.78 2.44 -6.41
C ALA A 98 -4.59 3.71 -7.21
N GLN A 99 -3.60 4.52 -6.85
CA GLN A 99 -3.31 5.81 -7.46
C GLN A 99 -1.90 5.82 -8.05
N ALA A 100 -1.80 6.16 -9.34
CA ALA A 100 -0.57 6.42 -10.05
C ALA A 100 -0.15 7.88 -9.87
N TYR A 101 0.83 8.12 -9.00
CA TYR A 101 1.38 9.45 -8.77
C TYR A 101 2.40 9.80 -9.83
N ASN A 102 2.23 10.95 -10.46
CA ASN A 102 3.19 11.53 -11.39
C ASN A 102 4.58 11.56 -10.72
N GLY A 103 5.56 10.92 -11.35
CA GLY A 103 6.88 10.67 -10.77
C GLY A 103 7.67 11.92 -10.38
N LYS A 104 7.32 13.08 -10.94
CA LYS A 104 7.83 14.40 -10.52
C LYS A 104 7.47 14.76 -9.08
N TYR A 105 6.35 14.26 -8.56
CA TYR A 105 5.77 14.58 -7.26
C TYR A 105 5.93 13.42 -6.25
N ILE A 106 7.07 12.73 -6.30
CA ILE A 106 7.37 11.61 -5.40
C ILE A 106 7.40 12.05 -3.92
N ASP A 107 7.85 13.26 -3.64
CA ASP A 107 7.81 13.90 -2.32
C ASP A 107 6.36 14.01 -1.80
N ASN A 108 5.42 14.43 -2.67
CA ASN A 108 4.01 14.48 -2.31
C ASN A 108 3.39 13.09 -2.14
N THR A 109 3.96 12.06 -2.77
CA THR A 109 3.53 10.67 -2.62
C THR A 109 3.93 10.15 -1.25
N VAL A 110 5.16 10.42 -0.81
CA VAL A 110 5.62 10.10 0.56
C VAL A 110 4.80 10.86 1.59
N ASN A 111 4.53 12.15 1.37
CA ASN A 111 3.71 12.94 2.28
C ASN A 111 2.30 12.34 2.45
N ASP A 112 1.59 12.04 1.35
CA ASP A 112 0.26 11.44 1.43
C ASP A 112 0.29 10.03 2.02
N PHE A 113 1.32 9.23 1.74
CA PHE A 113 1.51 7.92 2.38
C PHE A 113 1.61 8.04 3.91
N LEU A 114 2.40 8.99 4.41
CA LEU A 114 2.55 9.23 5.84
C LEU A 114 1.28 9.80 6.46
N ASP A 115 0.58 10.70 5.79
CA ASP A 115 -0.71 11.23 6.23
C ASP A 115 -1.78 10.13 6.34
N TYR A 116 -1.90 9.28 5.31
CA TYR A 116 -2.88 8.19 5.31
C TYR A 116 -2.54 7.16 6.39
N SER A 117 -1.25 6.85 6.55
CA SER A 117 -0.77 6.00 7.64
C SER A 117 -1.12 6.61 9.00
N ALA A 118 -0.95 7.92 9.20
CA ALA A 118 -1.31 8.63 10.42
C ALA A 118 -2.83 8.72 10.69
N GLY A 119 -3.66 8.12 9.84
CA GLY A 119 -5.11 8.21 9.92
C GLY A 119 -5.66 9.59 9.51
N LYS A 120 -4.86 10.41 8.83
CA LYS A 120 -5.19 11.77 8.37
C LYS A 120 -5.56 11.76 6.89
N LYS A 121 -6.12 12.87 6.39
CA LYS A 121 -6.61 13.01 5.01
C LYS A 121 -7.54 11.84 4.60
N VAL A 122 -8.57 11.61 5.40
CA VAL A 122 -9.63 10.65 5.07
C VAL A 122 -10.29 11.05 3.75
N GLN A 123 -10.49 10.08 2.87
CA GLN A 123 -11.15 10.26 1.58
C GLN A 123 -12.50 9.54 1.56
N GLN A 124 -13.48 10.14 0.91
CA GLN A 124 -14.78 9.52 0.67
C GLN A 124 -14.91 9.19 -0.81
N ILE A 125 -14.92 7.91 -1.14
CA ILE A 125 -15.14 7.42 -2.49
C ILE A 125 -16.62 7.08 -2.63
N ARG A 126 -17.35 7.92 -3.37
CA ARG A 126 -18.77 7.69 -3.65
C ARG A 126 -18.91 6.69 -4.80
N LEU A 127 -19.47 5.53 -4.50
CA LEU A 127 -19.95 4.55 -5.46
C LEU A 127 -21.48 4.66 -5.53
N ASN A 128 -22.10 4.07 -6.56
CA ASN A 128 -23.53 4.27 -6.84
C ASN A 128 -24.45 3.95 -5.64
N ASP A 129 -24.10 2.93 -4.85
CA ASP A 129 -24.91 2.41 -3.75
C ASP A 129 -24.24 2.54 -2.37
N LYS A 130 -22.97 2.98 -2.31
CA LYS A 130 -22.23 3.13 -1.04
C LYS A 130 -21.10 4.14 -1.09
N THR A 131 -20.74 4.65 0.09
CA THR A 131 -19.50 5.43 0.28
C THR A 131 -18.44 4.52 0.89
N VAL A 132 -17.27 4.46 0.26
CA VAL A 132 -16.09 3.76 0.77
C VAL A 132 -15.13 4.79 1.38
N MET A 133 -14.75 4.58 2.63
CA MET A 133 -13.83 5.45 3.36
C MET A 133 -12.38 5.01 3.10
N ALA A 134 -11.60 5.82 2.40
CA ALA A 134 -10.21 5.54 2.01
C ALA A 134 -9.23 6.57 2.59
N GLY A 135 -7.95 6.48 2.19
CA GLY A 135 -6.90 7.39 2.62
C GLY A 135 -6.59 7.13 4.09
N GLY A 136 -6.72 8.16 4.94
CA GLY A 136 -6.62 8.03 6.40
C GLY A 136 -7.61 7.07 7.08
N ASN A 137 -8.59 6.52 6.35
CA ASN A 137 -9.47 5.48 6.90
C ASN A 137 -9.14 4.06 6.37
N ALA A 138 -8.11 3.91 5.53
CA ALA A 138 -7.71 2.59 5.06
C ALA A 138 -7.16 1.71 6.21
N ASP A 139 -7.46 0.42 6.14
CA ASP A 139 -6.91 -0.62 7.01
C ASP A 139 -5.44 -0.93 6.65
N LEU A 140 -5.11 -0.78 5.37
CA LEU A 140 -3.78 -1.02 4.82
C LEU A 140 -3.40 0.08 3.82
N VAL A 141 -2.28 0.76 4.08
CA VAL A 141 -1.71 1.76 3.18
C VAL A 141 -0.41 1.22 2.58
N ILE A 142 -0.27 1.28 1.26
CA ILE A 142 0.87 0.69 0.54
C ILE A 142 1.57 1.75 -0.28
N TYR A 143 2.88 1.87 -0.11
CA TYR A 143 3.75 2.66 -0.98
C TYR A 143 4.53 1.72 -1.94
N ILE A 144 4.56 2.10 -3.22
CA ILE A 144 5.34 1.40 -4.26
C ILE A 144 6.15 2.44 -5.04
N GLY A 145 7.45 2.20 -5.19
CA GLY A 145 8.30 2.99 -6.09
C GLY A 145 9.73 3.16 -5.58
N HIS A 146 10.36 4.26 -5.99
CA HIS A 146 11.67 4.67 -5.46
C HIS A 146 11.56 5.07 -3.98
N ASP A 147 12.59 4.81 -3.18
CA ASP A 147 12.62 5.25 -1.78
C ASP A 147 13.14 6.69 -1.70
N TYR A 148 12.25 7.67 -1.77
CA TYR A 148 12.63 9.08 -1.73
C TYR A 148 13.22 9.52 -0.38
N LEU A 149 12.96 8.78 0.71
CA LEU A 149 13.58 9.04 2.01
C LEU A 149 15.06 8.64 2.03
N MET A 150 15.58 8.02 0.96
CA MET A 150 17.03 7.88 0.75
C MET A 150 17.70 9.22 0.40
N GLU A 151 16.97 10.17 -0.18
CA GLU A 151 17.47 11.48 -0.60
C GLU A 151 16.93 12.65 0.24
N SER A 152 15.92 12.41 1.09
CA SER A 152 15.28 13.44 1.93
C SER A 152 15.11 12.98 3.38
N SER A 153 14.72 13.92 4.25
CA SER A 153 14.40 13.62 5.63
C SER A 153 12.91 13.37 5.80
N TRP A 154 12.52 12.32 6.51
CA TRP A 154 11.12 12.10 6.87
C TRP A 154 10.53 13.22 7.73
N ARG A 155 11.40 14.00 8.42
CA ARG A 155 11.00 15.16 9.25
C ARG A 155 10.39 16.29 8.42
N ASP A 156 10.65 16.33 7.12
CA ASP A 156 10.06 17.33 6.23
C ASP A 156 8.55 17.10 6.02
N TYR A 157 8.07 15.89 6.36
CA TYR A 157 6.68 15.46 6.15
C TYR A 157 5.91 15.23 7.45
N LEU A 158 6.60 14.88 8.55
CA LEU A 158 5.96 14.59 9.82
C LEU A 158 6.31 15.63 10.88
N PRO A 159 5.35 16.48 11.30
CA PRO A 159 5.58 17.43 12.38
C PRO A 159 5.81 16.69 13.71
N ASP A 160 6.59 17.29 14.61
CA ASP A 160 6.95 16.67 15.89
C ASP A 160 5.77 16.35 16.81
N SER A 161 4.64 17.04 16.60
CA SER A 161 3.39 16.82 17.33
C SER A 161 2.70 15.50 16.96
N TRP A 162 3.05 14.89 15.83
CA TRP A 162 2.45 13.62 15.39
C TRP A 162 3.20 12.46 16.03
N ARG A 163 2.66 12.00 17.16
CA ARG A 163 3.18 10.85 17.90
C ARG A 163 2.02 9.97 18.34
N TRP A 164 2.14 8.68 18.17
CA TRP A 164 1.06 7.76 18.54
C TRP A 164 0.73 7.82 20.05
N ASN A 165 1.74 8.06 20.89
CA ASN A 165 1.58 8.12 22.34
C ASN A 165 0.90 9.41 22.85
N THR A 166 0.68 10.41 21.98
CA THR A 166 -0.10 11.62 22.32
C THR A 166 -1.57 11.49 21.94
N LEU A 167 -1.95 10.43 21.23
CA LEU A 167 -3.34 10.12 20.89
C LEU A 167 -4.12 9.63 22.11
N SER A 168 -5.45 9.80 22.11
CA SER A 168 -6.31 9.16 23.11
C SER A 168 -6.21 7.63 23.04
N LYS A 169 -6.58 6.91 24.11
CA LYS A 169 -6.54 5.43 24.14
C LYS A 169 -7.32 4.81 22.97
N THR A 170 -8.51 5.34 22.67
CA THR A 170 -9.36 4.86 21.56
C THR A 170 -8.68 5.06 20.20
N GLU A 171 -8.03 6.21 19.99
CA GLU A 171 -7.28 6.48 18.77
C GLU A 171 -6.05 5.59 18.65
N GLN A 172 -5.35 5.30 19.76
CA GLN A 172 -4.22 4.36 19.77
C GLN A 172 -4.65 2.96 19.36
N GLU A 173 -5.78 2.45 19.89
CA GLU A 173 -6.30 1.14 19.50
C GLU A 173 -6.68 1.11 18.01
N LYS A 174 -7.32 2.16 17.49
CA LYS A 174 -7.57 2.26 16.04
C LYS A 174 -6.28 2.29 15.23
N GLN A 175 -5.25 3.00 15.71
CA GLN A 175 -3.97 3.13 15.03
C GLN A 175 -3.21 1.80 14.95
N LYS A 176 -3.23 0.99 16.02
CA LYS A 176 -2.60 -0.34 16.06
C LYS A 176 -3.21 -1.33 15.04
N LEU A 177 -4.49 -1.15 14.71
CA LEU A 177 -5.19 -1.96 13.71
C LEU A 177 -4.84 -1.59 12.26
N ARG A 178 -4.12 -0.49 12.05
CA ARG A 178 -3.66 -0.07 10.72
C ARG A 178 -2.34 -0.72 10.37
N TYR A 179 -2.27 -1.17 9.13
CA TYR A 179 -1.06 -1.71 8.54
C TYR A 179 -0.48 -0.77 7.49
N ALA A 180 0.84 -0.79 7.36
CA ALA A 180 1.51 -0.17 6.22
C ALA A 180 2.48 -1.14 5.56
N ALA A 181 2.65 -1.01 4.25
CA ALA A 181 3.66 -1.74 3.50
C ALA A 181 4.42 -0.80 2.56
N VAL A 182 5.73 -1.01 2.43
CA VAL A 182 6.59 -0.17 1.59
C VAL A 182 7.46 -1.05 0.70
N PHE A 183 7.11 -1.08 -0.58
CA PHE A 183 7.88 -1.73 -1.65
C PHE A 183 8.76 -0.69 -2.33
N ALA A 184 9.92 -0.45 -1.72
CA ALA A 184 10.97 0.44 -2.20
C ALA A 184 12.33 -0.09 -1.75
N CYS A 185 13.46 0.46 -2.22
CA CYS A 185 14.79 -0.02 -1.82
C CYS A 185 15.12 0.33 -0.36
N LYS A 186 15.55 -0.65 0.46
CA LYS A 186 15.97 -0.41 1.86
C LYS A 186 14.91 0.28 2.73
N SER A 187 13.63 0.09 2.43
CA SER A 187 12.54 0.82 3.06
C SER A 187 12.47 0.62 4.58
N GLN A 188 12.97 -0.52 5.10
CA GLN A 188 13.04 -0.72 6.55
C GLN A 188 13.86 0.38 7.22
N LYS A 189 15.04 0.71 6.67
CA LYS A 189 15.92 1.72 7.26
C LYS A 189 15.27 3.10 7.28
N TYR A 190 14.64 3.51 6.18
CA TYR A 190 14.21 4.89 5.98
C TYR A 190 12.78 5.16 6.44
N PHE A 191 11.89 4.17 6.35
CA PHE A 191 10.50 4.29 6.80
C PHE A 191 10.27 3.82 8.25
N THR A 192 11.22 3.13 8.89
CA THR A 192 11.09 2.79 10.33
C THR A 192 10.86 4.04 11.20
N PRO A 193 11.68 5.10 11.13
CA PRO A 193 11.50 6.26 12.00
C PRO A 193 10.12 6.93 11.88
N PRO A 194 9.58 7.23 10.68
CA PRO A 194 8.26 7.84 10.58
C PRO A 194 7.12 6.87 10.97
N LEU A 195 7.17 5.59 10.56
CA LEU A 195 6.06 4.66 10.81
C LEU A 195 5.97 4.25 12.30
N SER A 196 7.11 4.00 12.95
CA SER A 196 7.16 3.71 14.39
C SER A 196 6.67 4.90 15.23
N ARG A 197 7.01 6.12 14.83
CA ARG A 197 6.51 7.35 15.46
C ARG A 197 4.98 7.47 15.37
N LEU A 198 4.39 6.99 14.27
CA LEU A 198 2.95 6.95 14.06
C LEU A 198 2.28 5.70 14.65
N GLY A 199 3.02 4.82 15.33
CA GLY A 199 2.47 3.63 15.98
C GLY A 199 1.88 2.63 14.98
N ILE A 200 2.39 2.60 13.75
CA ILE A 200 1.92 1.72 12.69
C ILE A 200 2.51 0.33 12.82
N THR A 201 1.73 -0.68 12.43
CA THR A 201 2.24 -2.04 12.29
C THR A 201 2.73 -2.25 10.86
N PRO A 202 4.05 -2.43 10.63
CA PRO A 202 4.54 -2.72 9.29
C PRO A 202 4.15 -4.14 8.90
N LEU A 203 3.61 -4.28 7.69
CA LEU A 203 3.25 -5.57 7.11
C LEU A 203 4.39 -6.12 6.26
N ILE A 204 4.99 -5.25 5.42
CA ILE A 204 6.21 -5.52 4.65
C ILE A 204 7.05 -4.24 4.56
N LEU A 205 8.33 -4.37 4.87
CA LEU A 205 9.41 -3.45 4.53
C LEU A 205 10.54 -4.23 3.85
N THR A 206 11.54 -3.53 3.32
CA THR A 206 12.65 -4.14 2.58
C THR A 206 14.00 -3.80 3.21
N LEU A 207 14.91 -4.76 3.18
CA LEU A 207 16.26 -4.65 3.75
C LEU A 207 17.30 -4.23 2.71
N HIS A 208 17.04 -4.52 1.43
CA HIS A 208 17.99 -4.34 0.35
C HIS A 208 17.35 -3.64 -0.86
N ARG A 209 18.15 -3.45 -1.92
CA ARG A 209 17.63 -3.02 -3.22
C ARG A 209 16.78 -4.15 -3.81
N MET A 210 15.68 -3.79 -4.46
CA MET A 210 14.75 -4.76 -5.03
C MET A 210 13.90 -4.10 -6.13
N ALA A 211 13.30 -4.89 -7.02
CA ALA A 211 12.39 -4.40 -8.07
C ALA A 211 10.94 -4.31 -7.55
N PRO A 212 10.37 -3.10 -7.33
CA PRO A 212 9.09 -2.92 -6.62
C PRO A 212 7.89 -3.19 -7.54
N GLU A 213 7.76 -4.44 -7.94
CA GLU A 213 6.75 -4.93 -8.87
C GLU A 213 5.57 -5.59 -8.13
N ALA A 214 4.43 -5.66 -8.83
CA ALA A 214 3.14 -5.89 -8.20
C ALA A 214 2.89 -7.33 -7.74
N TYR A 215 3.66 -8.32 -8.23
CA TYR A 215 3.49 -9.72 -7.80
C TYR A 215 3.76 -9.90 -6.30
N SER A 216 4.71 -9.16 -5.74
CA SER A 216 5.03 -9.21 -4.30
C SER A 216 3.95 -8.50 -3.48
N VAL A 217 3.44 -7.38 -4.00
CA VAL A 217 2.33 -6.62 -3.39
C VAL A 217 1.05 -7.46 -3.36
N HIS A 218 0.76 -8.15 -4.46
CA HIS A 218 -0.39 -9.03 -4.59
C HIS A 218 -0.32 -10.23 -3.64
N ALA A 219 0.84 -10.89 -3.55
CA ALA A 219 1.06 -11.97 -2.58
C ALA A 219 0.83 -11.50 -1.13
N MET A 220 1.32 -10.31 -0.78
CA MET A 220 1.09 -9.70 0.53
C MET A 220 -0.40 -9.42 0.78
N ILE A 221 -1.08 -8.77 -0.16
CA ILE A 221 -2.51 -8.42 -0.01
C ILE A 221 -3.34 -9.69 0.17
N ASN A 222 -3.12 -10.72 -0.64
CA ASN A 222 -3.88 -11.97 -0.55
C ASN A 222 -3.66 -12.67 0.79
N SER A 223 -2.41 -12.73 1.26
CA SER A 223 -2.05 -13.32 2.55
C SER A 223 -2.67 -12.55 3.73
N TRP A 224 -2.60 -11.22 3.71
CA TRP A 224 -3.23 -10.35 4.72
C TRP A 224 -4.75 -10.47 4.74
N LEU A 225 -5.41 -10.49 3.58
CA LEU A 225 -6.86 -10.69 3.47
C LEU A 225 -7.31 -12.08 3.95
N ASN A 226 -6.40 -13.05 4.02
CA ASN A 226 -6.67 -14.39 4.55
C ASN A 226 -6.38 -14.50 6.06
N GLY A 227 -5.94 -13.41 6.71
CA GLY A 227 -5.62 -13.42 8.15
C GLY A 227 -4.37 -14.23 8.49
N GLU A 228 -3.46 -14.41 7.53
CA GLU A 228 -2.23 -15.17 7.73
C GLU A 228 -1.24 -14.40 8.62
N SER A 229 -0.34 -15.12 9.29
CA SER A 229 0.66 -14.51 10.18
C SER A 229 1.66 -13.66 9.40
N LYS A 230 2.33 -12.72 10.08
CA LYS A 230 3.40 -11.90 9.49
C LYS A 230 4.52 -12.75 8.86
N ASP A 231 4.88 -13.86 9.48
CA ASP A 231 5.89 -14.79 8.95
C ASP A 231 5.44 -15.43 7.64
N GLU A 232 4.17 -15.85 7.57
CA GLU A 232 3.61 -16.44 6.35
C GLU A 232 3.48 -15.39 5.23
N ILE A 233 3.04 -14.16 5.57
CA ILE A 233 3.02 -13.03 4.64
C ILE A 233 4.42 -12.80 4.07
N ARG A 234 5.44 -12.70 4.92
CA ARG A 234 6.84 -12.53 4.49
C ARG A 234 7.30 -13.66 3.60
N PHE A 235 6.98 -14.91 3.94
CA PHE A 235 7.33 -16.08 3.15
C PHE A 235 6.70 -16.05 1.75
N LYS A 236 5.41 -15.75 1.63
CA LYS A 236 4.70 -15.67 0.35
C LYS A 236 5.20 -14.52 -0.51
N VAL A 237 5.46 -13.35 0.09
CA VAL A 237 6.03 -12.19 -0.60
C VAL A 237 7.42 -12.50 -1.16
N ALA A 238 8.28 -13.10 -0.33
CA ALA A 238 9.62 -13.52 -0.73
C ALA A 238 9.61 -14.61 -1.80
N SER A 239 8.67 -15.55 -1.72
CA SER A 239 8.50 -16.63 -2.70
C SER A 239 8.02 -16.10 -4.05
N ALA A 240 7.01 -15.22 -4.05
CA ALA A 240 6.55 -14.53 -5.25
C ALA A 240 7.70 -13.73 -5.87
N TYR A 241 8.46 -12.99 -5.08
CA TYR A 241 9.64 -12.27 -5.58
C TYR A 241 10.65 -13.19 -6.26
N SER A 242 11.03 -14.29 -5.59
CA SER A 242 11.97 -15.25 -6.14
C SER A 242 11.52 -15.88 -7.44
N GLN A 243 10.22 -16.17 -7.60
CA GLN A 243 9.68 -16.73 -8.83
C GLN A 243 9.94 -15.81 -10.03
N TYR A 244 9.62 -14.52 -9.90
CA TYR A 244 9.78 -13.56 -11.00
C TYR A 244 11.24 -13.15 -11.22
N GLN A 245 12.03 -13.11 -10.15
CA GLN A 245 13.46 -12.80 -10.20
C GLN A 245 14.33 -14.04 -10.50
N LYS A 246 13.71 -15.20 -10.78
CA LYS A 246 14.36 -16.47 -11.12
C LYS A 246 15.39 -16.93 -10.09
N LEU A 247 15.08 -16.75 -8.80
CA LEU A 247 15.89 -17.21 -7.68
C LEU A 247 15.44 -18.61 -7.24
N SER A 248 16.39 -19.46 -6.84
CA SER A 248 16.13 -20.86 -6.47
C SER A 248 15.49 -21.04 -5.09
N LYS A 249 15.53 -20.02 -4.22
CA LYS A 249 14.96 -20.02 -2.87
C LYS A 249 14.18 -18.73 -2.61
N PRO A 250 13.18 -18.74 -1.72
CA PRO A 250 12.49 -17.52 -1.29
C PRO A 250 13.47 -16.44 -0.80
N ALA A 251 13.33 -15.22 -1.31
CA ALA A 251 14.22 -14.10 -1.02
C ALA A 251 13.94 -13.46 0.36
N LEU A 252 13.89 -14.27 1.41
CA LEU A 252 13.54 -13.84 2.78
C LEU A 252 14.48 -12.74 3.32
N HIS A 253 15.73 -12.70 2.85
CA HIS A 253 16.71 -11.68 3.21
C HIS A 253 16.36 -10.28 2.64
N ILE A 254 15.45 -10.18 1.67
CA ILE A 254 15.01 -8.90 1.10
C ILE A 254 13.88 -8.28 1.92
N PHE A 255 13.01 -9.10 2.52
CA PHE A 255 11.76 -8.64 3.14
C PHE A 255 11.76 -8.83 4.65
N THR A 256 11.08 -7.95 5.35
CA THR A 256 10.89 -8.00 6.80
C THR A 256 9.51 -7.48 7.18
N THR A 257 8.96 -7.98 8.27
CA THR A 257 7.71 -7.47 8.87
C THR A 257 7.98 -6.60 10.08
N GLU A 258 9.25 -6.37 10.43
CA GLU A 258 9.65 -5.69 11.65
C GLU A 258 10.44 -4.42 11.34
N TYR A 259 10.43 -3.48 12.28
CA TYR A 259 11.27 -2.30 12.24
C TYR A 259 12.75 -2.64 12.39
N SER A 260 13.64 -1.73 11.99
CA SER A 260 15.05 -1.85 12.34
C SER A 260 15.21 -1.78 13.85
N GLN A 261 15.93 -2.74 14.44
CA GLN A 261 16.35 -2.69 15.83
C GLN A 261 17.39 -1.58 16.05
#